data_AF-A0A962ZPV4-F1
#
_entry.id   AF-A0A962ZPV4-F1
#
_cell.length_a   1.000
_cell.length_b   1.000
_cell.length_c   1.000
_cell.angle_alpha   90.00
_cell.angle_beta   90.00
_cell.angle_gamma   90.00
#
_symmetry.space_group_name_H-M   'P 1'
#
loop_
_entity.id
_entity.type
_entity.pdbx_description
1 polymer ?
#
loop_
_entity_poly.entity_id
_entity_poly.type
_entity_poly.pdbx_seq_one_letter_code
_entity_poly.pdbx_strand_id
1 'polypeptide(L)'
;MANLSIKSKLLVMLLSVSLFSTAVIASLNYYATHQALQASEFMHLTSLRTARTAQIEQLLNRLVLETQANSEGVAVDAARAFVDAFRQLETDTLELDPAKEAALRQFYREQILTALAEDSGAKVELNTVYPEPLVARYLQYEYIANNPFPFGEREGMIRAEDGSAYSRAHEKFHARLSELFLGLGYSNVILIDIETGAVVYTARKYISFATSLSDGPYSHGNLADLFRSMQRSPDRGRVEIVDFQRHRARRGIPTAFMGTPLFSDGRPFALLALELPVDEIDRVMTGDRHWARDGLGKTGEVYLVGPDLRMRSNSRSLIETPETFV
;
A
#
# COMPACT_ATOMS: atom_id res chain seq x y z
N MET A 1 12.11 61.02 51.51
CA MET A 1 10.98 60.78 50.59
C MET A 1 9.98 61.91 50.79
N ALA A 2 9.77 62.74 49.77
CA ALA A 2 9.04 64.00 49.87
C ALA A 2 7.64 63.81 50.51
N ASN A 3 7.22 64.75 51.36
CA ASN A 3 5.90 64.79 51.98
C ASN A 3 4.82 65.03 50.90
N LEU A 4 4.37 63.95 50.26
CA LEU A 4 3.22 63.95 49.36
C LEU A 4 1.99 64.48 50.11
N SER A 5 1.28 65.42 49.49
CA SER A 5 0.01 65.92 50.02
C SER A 5 -0.98 64.76 50.21
N ILE A 6 -1.92 64.89 51.16
CA ILE A 6 -2.96 63.88 51.42
C ILE A 6 -3.72 63.52 50.13
N LYS A 7 -3.98 64.52 49.28
CA LYS A 7 -4.60 64.34 47.95
C LYS A 7 -3.79 63.42 47.04
N SER A 8 -2.47 63.59 47.00
CA SER A 8 -1.57 62.75 46.18
C SER A 8 -1.51 61.31 46.70
N LYS A 9 -1.49 61.10 48.02
CA LYS A 9 -1.53 59.76 48.62
C LYS A 9 -2.82 59.02 48.28
N LEU A 10 -3.96 59.71 48.34
CA LEU A 10 -5.27 59.15 48.03
C LEU A 10 -5.40 58.80 46.53
N LEU A 11 -4.90 59.66 45.63
CA LEU A 11 -4.85 59.37 44.19
C LEU A 11 -3.96 58.17 43.85
N VAL A 12 -2.77 58.07 44.46
CA VAL A 12 -1.88 56.93 44.26
C VAL A 12 -2.53 55.64 44.76
N MET A 13 -3.18 55.66 45.92
CA MET A 13 -3.87 54.50 46.46
C MET A 13 -5.00 54.02 45.53
N LEU A 14 -5.84 54.93 45.04
CA LEU A 14 -6.93 54.59 44.10
C LEU A 14 -6.38 54.03 42.77
N LEU A 15 -5.30 54.62 42.25
CA LEU A 15 -4.63 54.15 41.03
C LEU A 15 -4.01 52.76 41.22
N SER A 16 -3.34 52.51 42.34
CA SER A 16 -2.73 51.20 42.62
C SER A 16 -3.79 50.11 42.74
N VAL A 17 -4.92 50.39 43.39
CA VAL A 17 -6.02 49.42 43.52
C VAL A 17 -6.66 49.14 42.15
N SER A 18 -6.89 50.16 41.31
CA SER A 18 -7.47 49.95 39.99
C SER A 18 -6.52 49.20 39.05
N LEU A 19 -5.23 49.53 39.06
CA LEU A 19 -4.18 48.81 38.32
C LEU A 19 -4.09 47.35 38.77
N PHE A 20 -4.07 47.11 40.08
CA PHE A 20 -4.00 45.76 40.63
C PHE A 20 -5.24 44.94 40.26
N SER A 21 -6.45 45.50 40.42
CA SER A 21 -7.69 44.83 40.02
C SER A 21 -7.71 44.51 38.53
N THR A 22 -7.24 45.44 37.69
CA THR A 22 -7.15 45.23 36.24
C THR A 22 -6.16 44.11 35.92
N ALA A 23 -4.99 44.08 36.57
CA ALA A 23 -3.99 43.04 36.35
C ALA A 23 -4.49 41.65 36.77
N VAL A 24 -5.22 41.55 37.88
CA VAL A 24 -5.84 40.28 38.34
C VAL A 24 -6.90 39.82 37.35
N ILE A 25 -7.82 40.70 36.93
CA ILE A 25 -8.86 40.36 35.95
C ILE A 25 -8.25 39.97 34.60
N ALA A 26 -7.25 40.72 34.11
CA ALA A 26 -6.56 40.41 32.86
C ALA A 26 -5.87 39.05 32.91
N SER A 27 -5.26 38.72 34.04
CA SER A 27 -4.59 37.43 34.25
C SER A 27 -5.61 36.28 34.28
N LEU A 28 -6.70 36.41 35.04
CA LEU A 28 -7.79 35.41 35.09
C LEU A 28 -8.43 35.21 33.71
N ASN A 29 -8.71 36.30 32.99
CA ASN A 29 -9.25 36.26 31.63
C ASN A 29 -8.29 35.60 30.66
N TYR A 30 -6.99 35.90 30.75
CA TYR A 30 -5.98 35.28 29.91
C TYR A 30 -5.94 33.76 30.13
N TYR A 31 -5.86 33.30 31.38
CA TYR A 31 -5.87 31.87 31.70
C TYR A 31 -7.15 31.17 31.25
N ALA A 32 -8.32 31.75 31.54
CA ALA A 32 -9.61 31.18 31.15
C ALA A 32 -9.77 31.11 29.62
N THR A 33 -9.39 32.17 28.91
CA THR A 33 -9.46 32.23 27.44
C THR A 33 -8.48 31.25 26.82
N HIS A 34 -7.25 31.19 27.32
CA HIS A 34 -6.23 30.28 26.81
C HIS A 34 -6.67 28.81 26.97
N GLN A 35 -7.21 28.44 28.13
CA GLN A 35 -7.75 27.10 28.36
C GLN A 35 -8.95 26.79 27.46
N ALA A 36 -9.89 27.73 27.30
CA ALA A 36 -11.05 27.55 26.45
C ALA A 36 -10.68 27.40 24.96
N LEU A 37 -9.73 28.22 24.47
CA LEU A 37 -9.21 28.12 23.11
C LEU A 37 -8.49 26.79 22.88
N GLN A 38 -7.60 26.38 23.79
CA GLN A 38 -6.94 25.08 23.69
C GLN A 38 -7.94 23.93 23.67
N ALA A 39 -8.93 23.94 24.56
CA ALA A 39 -9.98 22.93 24.59
C ALA A 39 -10.78 22.89 23.28
N SER A 40 -11.13 24.07 22.73
CA SER A 40 -11.80 24.18 21.44
C SER A 40 -10.96 23.61 20.29
N GLU A 41 -9.67 23.92 20.23
CA GLU A 41 -8.77 23.39 19.20
C GLU A 41 -8.60 21.86 19.32
N PHE A 42 -8.47 21.33 20.54
CA PHE A 42 -8.40 19.88 20.74
C PHE A 42 -9.71 19.16 20.34
N MET A 43 -10.87 19.76 20.61
CA MET A 43 -12.16 19.23 20.15
C MET A 43 -12.28 19.27 18.62
N HIS A 44 -11.79 20.33 17.99
CA HIS A 44 -11.75 20.46 16.54
C HIS A 44 -10.86 19.38 15.89
N LEU A 45 -9.63 19.22 16.37
CA LEU A 45 -8.73 18.15 15.92
C LEU A 45 -9.31 16.76 16.17
N THR A 46 -10.01 16.56 17.30
CA THR A 46 -10.70 15.29 17.60
C THR A 46 -11.82 15.02 16.61
N SER A 47 -12.57 16.04 16.20
CA SER A 47 -13.63 15.93 15.20
C SER A 47 -13.06 15.58 13.82
N LEU A 48 -11.96 16.23 13.41
CA LEU A 48 -11.25 15.91 12.17
C LEU A 48 -10.68 14.49 12.17
N ARG A 49 -10.06 14.07 13.28
CA ARG A 49 -9.61 12.68 13.44
C ARG A 49 -10.77 11.69 13.26
N THR A 50 -11.90 11.95 13.92
CA THR A 50 -13.09 11.08 13.85
C THR A 50 -13.65 11.01 12.43
N ALA A 51 -13.69 12.14 11.72
CA ALA A 51 -14.10 12.18 10.32
C ALA A 51 -13.14 11.36 9.42
N ARG A 52 -11.82 11.48 9.63
CA ARG A 52 -10.82 10.68 8.90
C ARG A 52 -10.93 9.19 9.20
N THR A 53 -11.15 8.81 10.45
CA THR A 53 -11.42 7.42 10.84
C THR A 53 -12.61 6.86 10.06
N ALA A 54 -13.75 7.57 10.06
CA ALA A 54 -14.93 7.13 9.33
C ALA A 54 -14.69 7.01 7.81
N GLN A 55 -13.94 7.95 7.22
CA GLN A 55 -13.60 7.90 5.78
C GLN A 55 -12.72 6.69 5.43
N ILE A 56 -11.73 6.36 6.26
CA ILE A 56 -10.88 5.18 6.05
C ILE A 56 -11.67 3.88 6.26
N GLU A 57 -12.51 3.79 7.30
CA GLU A 57 -13.36 2.63 7.51
C GLU A 57 -14.31 2.41 6.32
N GLN A 58 -14.91 3.49 5.80
CA GLN A 58 -15.76 3.43 4.61
C GLN A 58 -14.96 3.01 3.37
N LEU A 59 -13.74 3.52 3.19
CA LEU A 59 -12.84 3.11 2.11
C LEU A 59 -12.55 1.61 2.18
N LEU A 60 -12.09 1.11 3.33
CA LEU A 60 -11.74 -0.30 3.50
C LEU A 60 -12.96 -1.22 3.30
N ASN A 61 -14.12 -0.84 3.84
CA ASN A 61 -15.37 -1.58 3.63
C ASN A 61 -15.78 -1.61 2.15
N ARG A 62 -15.60 -0.50 1.41
CA ARG A 62 -15.82 -0.45 -0.03
C ARG A 62 -14.90 -1.43 -0.75
N LEU A 63 -13.59 -1.42 -0.46
CA LEU A 63 -12.63 -2.34 -1.09
C LEU A 63 -12.98 -3.81 -0.81
N VAL A 64 -13.45 -4.13 0.40
CA VAL A 64 -13.90 -5.48 0.75
C VAL A 64 -15.08 -5.91 -0.10
N LEU A 65 -16.10 -5.06 -0.20
CA LEU A 65 -17.30 -5.36 -1.00
C LEU A 65 -16.97 -5.48 -2.50
N GLU A 66 -16.11 -4.61 -3.02
CA GLU A 66 -15.63 -4.67 -4.40
C GLU A 66 -14.85 -5.96 -4.67
N THR A 67 -13.95 -6.34 -3.77
CA THR A 67 -13.15 -7.58 -3.90
C THR A 67 -14.07 -8.80 -3.88
N GLN A 68 -15.06 -8.82 -3.00
CA GLN A 68 -16.05 -9.90 -2.94
C GLN A 68 -16.88 -9.95 -4.23
N ALA A 69 -17.39 -8.81 -4.73
CA ALA A 69 -18.16 -8.75 -5.96
C ALA A 69 -17.36 -9.16 -7.20
N ASN A 70 -16.06 -8.85 -7.23
CA ASN A 70 -15.15 -9.21 -8.32
C ASN A 70 -14.49 -10.58 -8.15
N SER A 71 -14.86 -11.35 -7.12
CA SER A 71 -14.44 -12.75 -6.95
C SER A 71 -15.22 -13.74 -7.84
N GLU A 72 -16.06 -13.21 -8.72
CA GLU A 72 -16.89 -13.94 -9.68
C GLU A 72 -16.63 -13.43 -11.12
N GLY A 73 -17.21 -14.11 -12.11
CA GLY A 73 -17.16 -13.68 -13.51
C GLY A 73 -15.73 -13.62 -14.08
N VAL A 74 -15.29 -12.43 -14.49
CA VAL A 74 -14.04 -12.24 -15.25
C VAL A 74 -12.81 -12.71 -14.48
N ALA A 75 -12.73 -12.47 -13.17
CA ALA A 75 -11.59 -12.90 -12.38
C ALA A 75 -11.48 -14.43 -12.32
N VAL A 76 -12.62 -15.14 -12.20
CA VAL A 76 -12.68 -16.60 -12.21
C VAL A 76 -12.27 -17.16 -13.58
N ASP A 77 -12.80 -16.60 -14.66
CA ASP A 77 -12.49 -17.07 -16.02
C ASP A 77 -11.02 -16.84 -16.38
N ALA A 78 -10.46 -15.69 -16.00
CA ALA A 78 -9.06 -15.39 -16.19
C ALA A 78 -8.17 -16.30 -15.33
N ALA A 79 -8.51 -16.47 -14.04
CA ALA A 79 -7.75 -17.34 -13.15
C ALA A 79 -7.71 -18.77 -13.68
N ARG A 80 -8.84 -19.31 -14.16
CA ARG A 80 -8.88 -20.64 -14.77
C ARG A 80 -7.93 -20.73 -15.96
N ALA A 81 -8.01 -19.76 -16.89
CA ALA A 81 -7.15 -19.74 -18.07
C ALA A 81 -5.65 -19.62 -17.73
N PHE A 82 -5.29 -18.80 -16.73
CA PHE A 82 -3.89 -18.65 -16.32
C PHE A 82 -3.37 -19.86 -15.56
N VAL A 83 -4.18 -20.46 -14.66
CA VAL A 83 -3.81 -21.69 -13.95
C VAL A 83 -3.59 -22.83 -14.95
N ASP A 84 -4.52 -23.05 -15.87
CA ASP A 84 -4.42 -24.11 -16.89
C ASP A 84 -3.19 -23.90 -17.78
N ALA A 85 -2.99 -22.67 -18.28
CA ALA A 85 -1.86 -22.36 -19.14
C ALA A 85 -0.50 -22.41 -18.43
N PHE A 86 -0.45 -22.06 -17.14
CA PHE A 86 0.76 -22.17 -16.33
C PHE A 86 1.14 -23.64 -16.11
N ARG A 87 0.17 -24.47 -15.69
CA ARG A 87 0.36 -25.92 -15.50
C ARG A 87 0.76 -26.61 -16.80
N GLN A 88 0.22 -26.18 -17.93
CA GLN A 88 0.65 -26.69 -19.24
C GLN A 88 2.15 -26.43 -19.48
N LEU A 89 2.65 -25.22 -19.18
CA LEU A 89 4.06 -24.90 -19.33
C LEU A 89 4.98 -25.72 -18.40
N GLU A 90 4.47 -26.19 -17.25
CA GLU A 90 5.21 -27.08 -16.35
C GLU A 90 5.34 -28.50 -16.91
N THR A 91 4.37 -28.94 -17.72
CA THR A 91 4.35 -30.29 -18.31
C THR A 91 4.96 -30.36 -19.71
N ASP A 92 4.90 -29.26 -20.46
CA ASP A 92 5.47 -29.18 -21.81
C ASP A 92 7.00 -29.25 -21.74
N THR A 93 7.64 -29.73 -22.82
CA THR A 93 9.11 -29.66 -22.96
C THR A 93 9.53 -28.20 -23.17
N LEU A 94 9.61 -27.46 -22.07
CA LEU A 94 9.99 -26.06 -22.08
C LEU A 94 11.51 -25.95 -22.18
N GLU A 95 11.98 -25.11 -23.10
CA GLU A 95 13.39 -24.75 -23.22
C GLU A 95 13.52 -23.23 -23.13
N LEU A 96 14.53 -22.76 -22.38
CA LEU A 96 14.90 -21.36 -22.31
C LEU A 96 16.27 -21.19 -22.97
N ASP A 97 16.29 -20.44 -24.08
CA ASP A 97 17.52 -20.12 -24.81
C ASP A 97 18.60 -19.56 -23.85
N PRO A 98 19.85 -20.04 -23.90
CA PRO A 98 20.94 -19.55 -23.06
C PRO A 98 21.13 -18.02 -23.08
N ALA A 99 20.89 -17.36 -24.22
CA ALA A 99 20.94 -15.90 -24.34
C ALA A 99 19.81 -15.23 -23.53
N LYS A 100 18.60 -15.80 -23.56
CA LYS A 100 17.46 -15.31 -22.75
C LYS A 100 17.72 -15.49 -21.25
N GLU A 101 18.25 -16.65 -20.84
CA GLU A 101 18.67 -16.91 -19.46
C GLU A 101 19.77 -15.92 -19.01
N ALA A 102 20.75 -15.64 -19.86
CA ALA A 102 21.80 -14.67 -19.56
C ALA A 102 21.25 -13.24 -19.39
N ALA A 103 20.34 -12.82 -20.28
CA ALA A 103 19.66 -11.54 -20.20
C ALA A 103 18.81 -11.41 -18.93
N LEU A 104 18.09 -12.47 -18.53
CA LEU A 104 17.33 -12.48 -17.28
C LEU A 104 18.26 -12.33 -16.06
N ARG A 105 19.38 -13.05 -16.03
CA ARG A 105 20.37 -12.91 -14.94
C ARG A 105 20.98 -11.52 -14.88
N GLN A 106 21.24 -10.91 -16.04
CA GLN A 106 21.72 -9.54 -16.12
C GLN A 106 20.67 -8.56 -15.56
N PHE A 107 19.40 -8.68 -15.97
CA PHE A 107 18.29 -7.90 -15.43
C PHE A 107 18.23 -7.98 -13.91
N TYR A 108 18.34 -9.19 -13.34
CA TYR A 108 18.35 -9.37 -11.88
C TYR A 108 19.51 -8.63 -11.22
N ARG A 109 20.73 -8.78 -11.75
CA ARG A 109 21.92 -8.13 -11.18
C ARG A 109 21.84 -6.62 -11.25
N GLU A 110 21.44 -6.07 -12.39
CA GLU A 110 21.50 -4.63 -12.65
C GLU A 110 20.30 -3.88 -12.09
N GLN A 111 19.10 -4.46 -12.14
CA GLN A 111 17.86 -3.76 -11.78
C GLN A 111 17.22 -4.22 -10.47
N ILE A 112 17.43 -5.46 -10.05
CA ILE A 112 16.79 -6.01 -8.84
C ILE A 112 17.73 -5.94 -7.65
N LEU A 113 18.94 -6.49 -7.77
CA LEU A 113 19.91 -6.50 -6.67
C LEU A 113 20.37 -5.10 -6.33
N THR A 114 20.59 -4.23 -7.32
CA THR A 114 20.91 -2.80 -7.10
C THR A 114 19.83 -2.12 -6.28
N ALA A 115 18.56 -2.19 -6.71
CA ALA A 115 17.46 -1.53 -6.01
C ALA A 115 17.23 -2.09 -4.59
N LEU A 116 17.42 -3.40 -4.38
CA LEU A 116 17.30 -3.99 -3.05
C LEU A 116 18.47 -3.63 -2.14
N ALA A 117 19.67 -3.47 -2.69
CA ALA A 117 20.84 -3.01 -1.94
C ALA A 117 20.69 -1.54 -1.53
N GLU A 118 20.13 -0.71 -2.39
CA GLU A 118 19.82 0.69 -2.09
C GLU A 118 18.76 0.83 -0.97
N ASP A 119 17.70 0.04 -1.01
CA ASP A 119 16.65 0.07 0.04
C ASP A 119 17.14 -0.48 1.40
N SER A 120 17.89 -1.60 1.38
CA SER A 120 18.26 -2.31 2.60
C SER A 120 19.60 -1.88 3.20
N GLY A 121 20.45 -1.19 2.43
CA GLY A 121 21.84 -0.91 2.78
C GLY A 121 22.73 -2.16 2.83
N ALA A 122 22.24 -3.31 2.41
CA ALA A 122 22.94 -4.59 2.47
C ALA A 122 22.99 -5.27 1.10
N LYS A 123 24.09 -5.98 0.83
CA LYS A 123 24.24 -6.77 -0.39
C LYS A 123 23.24 -7.93 -0.38
N VAL A 124 22.44 -8.04 -1.44
CA VAL A 124 21.50 -9.15 -1.65
C VAL A 124 22.10 -10.15 -2.64
N GLU A 125 22.07 -11.43 -2.28
CA GLU A 125 22.60 -12.50 -3.13
C GLU A 125 21.55 -12.98 -4.14
N LEU A 126 21.97 -13.25 -5.38
CA LEU A 126 21.07 -13.60 -6.49
C LEU A 126 20.20 -14.82 -6.18
N ASN A 127 20.77 -15.85 -5.56
CA ASN A 127 20.07 -17.09 -5.21
C ASN A 127 18.91 -16.89 -4.22
N THR A 128 18.83 -15.75 -3.53
CA THR A 128 17.74 -15.46 -2.57
C THR A 128 16.50 -14.86 -3.23
N VAL A 129 16.61 -14.42 -4.49
CA VAL A 129 15.52 -13.77 -5.24
C VAL A 129 15.27 -14.39 -6.61
N TYR A 130 16.27 -15.04 -7.19
CA TYR A 130 16.16 -15.65 -8.51
C TYR A 130 15.33 -16.93 -8.45
N PRO A 131 14.33 -17.10 -9.34
CA PRO A 131 13.49 -18.28 -9.31
C PRO A 131 14.24 -19.53 -9.81
N GLU A 132 14.04 -20.65 -9.13
CA GLU A 132 14.60 -21.95 -9.51
C GLU A 132 13.83 -22.60 -10.68
N PRO A 133 12.48 -22.68 -10.68
CA PRO A 133 11.74 -23.38 -11.72
C PRO A 133 11.98 -22.77 -13.11
N LEU A 134 12.09 -23.63 -14.13
CA LEU A 134 12.31 -23.20 -15.51
C LEU A 134 11.13 -22.36 -16.04
N VAL A 135 9.89 -22.76 -15.74
CA VAL A 135 8.67 -22.01 -16.10
C VAL A 135 8.70 -20.58 -15.55
N ALA A 136 9.20 -20.42 -14.32
CA ALA A 136 9.31 -19.13 -13.68
C ALA A 136 10.33 -18.23 -14.40
N ARG A 137 11.51 -18.77 -14.70
CA ARG A 137 12.54 -18.04 -15.46
C ARG A 137 12.08 -17.68 -16.87
N TYR A 138 11.43 -18.62 -17.56
CA TYR A 138 10.86 -18.39 -18.88
C TYR A 138 9.84 -17.24 -18.87
N LEU A 139 8.82 -17.32 -18.02
CA LEU A 139 7.77 -16.29 -17.95
C LEU A 139 8.30 -14.94 -17.45
N GLN A 140 9.25 -14.93 -16.52
CA GLN A 140 9.87 -13.69 -16.08
C GLN A 140 10.77 -13.07 -17.15
N TYR A 141 11.46 -13.88 -17.97
CA TYR A 141 12.14 -13.34 -19.14
C TYR A 141 11.12 -12.67 -20.07
N GLU A 142 10.08 -13.40 -20.50
CA GLU A 142 9.13 -12.92 -21.51
C GLU A 142 8.35 -11.68 -21.04
N TYR A 143 7.94 -11.61 -19.76
CA TYR A 143 7.04 -10.56 -19.27
C TYR A 143 7.69 -9.53 -18.32
N ILE A 144 8.92 -9.74 -17.86
CA ILE A 144 9.62 -8.80 -16.97
C ILE A 144 10.88 -8.25 -17.63
N ALA A 145 11.83 -9.11 -17.99
CA ALA A 145 13.14 -8.69 -18.49
C ALA A 145 13.07 -8.20 -19.95
N ASN A 146 12.26 -8.86 -20.79
CA ASN A 146 12.02 -8.51 -22.19
C ASN A 146 10.79 -7.60 -22.37
N ASN A 147 10.30 -7.00 -21.28
CA ASN A 147 9.16 -6.09 -21.33
C ASN A 147 9.64 -4.69 -21.72
N PRO A 148 9.07 -4.05 -22.76
CA PRO A 148 9.48 -2.72 -23.19
C PRO A 148 9.08 -1.60 -22.21
N PHE A 149 8.16 -1.89 -21.29
CA PHE A 149 7.70 -0.94 -20.28
C PHE A 149 8.53 -1.03 -18.99
N PRO A 150 8.79 0.11 -18.32
CA PRO A 150 9.63 0.15 -17.13
C PRO A 150 8.96 -0.48 -15.91
N PHE A 151 9.73 -0.63 -14.82
CA PHE A 151 9.21 -1.05 -13.52
C PHE A 151 8.04 -0.16 -13.10
N GLY A 152 6.91 -0.79 -12.75
CA GLY A 152 5.69 -0.07 -12.39
C GLY A 152 4.71 0.11 -13.54
N GLU A 153 5.11 -0.04 -14.80
CA GLU A 153 4.24 0.18 -15.98
C GLU A 153 4.15 -1.05 -16.90
N ARG A 154 4.64 -2.21 -16.42
CA ARG A 154 4.75 -3.45 -17.21
C ARG A 154 3.42 -4.04 -17.68
N GLU A 155 2.31 -3.58 -17.11
CA GLU A 155 0.95 -3.85 -17.61
C GLU A 155 0.69 -3.29 -19.01
N GLY A 156 1.56 -2.42 -19.56
CA GLY A 156 1.43 -2.01 -20.96
C GLY A 156 1.64 -3.16 -21.96
N MET A 157 2.31 -4.24 -21.56
CA MET A 157 2.61 -5.38 -22.44
C MET A 157 1.42 -6.33 -22.53
N ILE A 158 0.77 -6.38 -23.70
CA ILE A 158 -0.41 -7.24 -23.92
C ILE A 158 -0.05 -8.71 -24.12
N ARG A 159 1.07 -9.02 -24.76
CA ARG A 159 1.43 -10.41 -25.12
C ARG A 159 2.93 -10.55 -25.41
N ALA A 160 3.51 -11.72 -25.12
CA ALA A 160 4.82 -12.13 -25.62
C ALA A 160 4.71 -12.92 -26.93
N GLU A 161 5.74 -12.83 -27.78
CA GLU A 161 5.80 -13.51 -29.09
C GLU A 161 6.40 -14.92 -28.99
N ASP A 162 5.96 -15.69 -28.00
CA ASP A 162 6.53 -17.00 -27.65
C ASP A 162 5.67 -18.20 -28.13
N GLY A 163 4.47 -17.92 -28.65
CA GLY A 163 3.51 -18.93 -29.09
C GLY A 163 2.83 -19.75 -27.98
N SER A 164 3.09 -19.44 -26.70
CA SER A 164 2.60 -20.24 -25.58
C SER A 164 1.09 -20.11 -25.36
N ALA A 165 0.49 -21.11 -24.71
CA ALA A 165 -0.90 -21.02 -24.24
C ALA A 165 -1.06 -19.89 -23.22
N TYR A 166 -0.01 -19.65 -22.42
CA TYR A 166 0.04 -18.55 -21.46
C TYR A 166 -0.08 -17.19 -22.16
N SER A 167 0.67 -16.96 -23.23
CA SER A 167 0.59 -15.72 -24.01
C SER A 167 -0.77 -15.48 -24.65
N ARG A 168 -1.47 -16.54 -25.06
CA ARG A 168 -2.87 -16.43 -25.55
C ARG A 168 -3.85 -16.08 -24.42
N ALA A 169 -3.69 -16.69 -23.24
CA ALA A 169 -4.49 -16.32 -22.07
C ALA A 169 -4.23 -14.87 -21.65
N HIS A 170 -2.96 -14.44 -21.69
CA HIS A 170 -2.56 -13.07 -21.40
C HIS A 170 -3.20 -12.07 -22.36
N GLU A 171 -3.10 -12.28 -23.67
CA GLU A 171 -3.74 -11.42 -24.68
C GLU A 171 -5.26 -11.31 -24.47
N LYS A 172 -5.92 -12.42 -24.12
CA LYS A 172 -7.38 -12.45 -23.92
C LYS A 172 -7.85 -11.70 -22.68
N PHE A 173 -7.14 -11.84 -21.55
CA PHE A 173 -7.64 -11.38 -20.25
C PHE A 173 -6.89 -10.20 -19.65
N HIS A 174 -5.64 -9.97 -20.04
CA HIS A 174 -4.77 -8.99 -19.38
C HIS A 174 -5.37 -7.58 -19.39
N ALA A 175 -5.76 -7.07 -20.56
CA ALA A 175 -6.29 -5.70 -20.67
C ALA A 175 -7.53 -5.51 -19.79
N ARG A 176 -8.43 -6.50 -19.74
CA ARG A 176 -9.65 -6.43 -18.92
C ARG A 176 -9.36 -6.49 -17.43
N LEU A 177 -8.43 -7.33 -16.98
CA LEU A 177 -8.03 -7.39 -15.57
C LEU A 177 -7.32 -6.10 -15.14
N SER A 178 -6.40 -5.60 -15.97
CA SER A 178 -5.69 -4.35 -15.72
C SER A 178 -6.67 -3.16 -15.64
N GLU A 179 -7.58 -3.03 -16.62
CA GLU A 179 -8.60 -1.98 -16.62
C GLU A 179 -9.53 -2.08 -15.40
N LEU A 180 -9.99 -3.29 -15.08
CA LEU A 180 -10.89 -3.51 -13.94
C LEU A 180 -10.22 -3.12 -12.63
N PHE A 181 -9.06 -3.70 -12.29
CA PHE A 181 -8.49 -3.52 -10.96
C PHE A 181 -7.63 -2.27 -10.84
N LEU A 182 -6.78 -1.97 -11.84
CA LEU A 182 -5.98 -0.74 -11.79
C LEU A 182 -6.86 0.51 -12.00
N GLY A 183 -7.91 0.40 -12.82
CA GLY A 183 -8.91 1.48 -13.01
C GLY A 183 -9.76 1.75 -11.77
N LEU A 184 -10.00 0.73 -10.93
CA LEU A 184 -10.60 0.89 -9.59
C LEU A 184 -9.61 1.42 -8.54
N GLY A 185 -8.35 1.64 -8.92
CA GLY A 185 -7.32 2.24 -8.07
C GLY A 185 -6.40 1.24 -7.37
N TYR A 186 -6.65 -0.07 -7.44
CA TYR A 186 -5.76 -1.07 -6.85
C TYR A 186 -4.36 -0.95 -7.45
N SER A 187 -3.32 -1.09 -6.61
CA SER A 187 -1.94 -0.92 -7.08
C SER A 187 -1.50 -2.09 -7.98
N ASN A 188 -2.11 -3.26 -7.82
CA ASN A 188 -1.83 -4.47 -8.57
C ASN A 188 -2.97 -5.49 -8.38
N VAL A 189 -3.15 -6.37 -9.36
CA VAL A 189 -3.99 -7.57 -9.27
C VAL A 189 -3.12 -8.80 -9.46
N ILE A 190 -3.35 -9.83 -8.65
CA ILE A 190 -2.55 -11.04 -8.56
C ILE A 190 -3.50 -12.23 -8.54
N LEU A 191 -3.24 -13.24 -9.37
CA LEU A 191 -3.92 -14.53 -9.33
C LEU A 191 -2.92 -15.59 -8.90
N ILE A 192 -3.32 -16.41 -7.93
CA ILE A 192 -2.49 -17.43 -7.31
C ILE A 192 -3.21 -18.76 -7.43
N ASP A 193 -2.52 -19.80 -7.92
CA ASP A 193 -3.04 -21.17 -7.87
C ASP A 193 -3.12 -21.61 -6.41
N ILE A 194 -4.32 -21.97 -5.94
CA ILE A 194 -4.54 -22.27 -4.52
C ILE A 194 -3.90 -23.60 -4.10
N GLU A 195 -3.67 -24.51 -5.06
CA GLU A 195 -3.13 -25.84 -4.80
C GLU A 195 -1.61 -25.76 -4.59
N THR A 196 -0.93 -25.04 -5.47
CA THR A 196 0.55 -24.98 -5.49
C THR A 196 1.11 -23.75 -4.78
N GLY A 197 0.36 -22.65 -4.73
CA GLY A 197 0.85 -21.33 -4.32
C GLY A 197 1.60 -20.59 -5.43
N ALA A 198 1.57 -21.08 -6.67
CA ALA A 198 2.16 -20.41 -7.81
C ALA A 198 1.44 -19.09 -8.13
N VAL A 199 2.20 -18.00 -8.26
CA VAL A 199 1.69 -16.70 -8.71
C VAL A 199 1.53 -16.72 -10.23
N VAL A 200 0.42 -17.26 -10.70
CA VAL A 200 0.17 -17.51 -12.14
C VAL A 200 -0.11 -16.24 -12.94
N TYR A 201 -0.47 -15.12 -12.31
CA TYR A 201 -0.62 -13.84 -12.99
C TYR A 201 -0.40 -12.66 -12.04
N THR A 202 0.20 -11.59 -12.55
CA THR A 202 0.13 -10.24 -11.96
C THR A 202 -0.03 -9.21 -13.07
N ALA A 203 -0.69 -8.07 -12.82
CA ALA A 203 -0.73 -6.98 -13.79
C ALA A 203 0.63 -6.26 -13.88
N ARG A 204 1.21 -5.89 -12.73
CA ARG A 204 2.46 -5.09 -12.64
C ARG A 204 3.75 -5.85 -13.00
N LYS A 205 3.69 -7.18 -13.17
CA LYS A 205 4.85 -8.04 -13.48
C LYS A 205 6.06 -7.77 -12.57
N TYR A 206 5.82 -7.77 -11.26
CA TYR A 206 6.89 -7.80 -10.27
C TYR A 206 7.53 -9.19 -10.20
N ILE A 207 8.73 -9.29 -9.63
CA ILE A 207 9.55 -10.52 -9.63
C ILE A 207 8.99 -11.68 -8.80
N SER A 208 7.88 -11.48 -8.06
CA SER A 208 7.11 -12.57 -7.47
C SER A 208 6.25 -13.33 -8.47
N PHE A 209 6.00 -12.74 -9.65
CA PHE A 209 5.29 -13.40 -10.75
C PHE A 209 5.97 -14.71 -11.16
N ALA A 210 5.17 -15.75 -11.40
CA ALA A 210 5.58 -17.10 -11.75
C ALA A 210 6.42 -17.83 -10.69
N THR A 211 6.54 -17.28 -9.47
CA THR A 211 7.17 -17.96 -8.33
C THR A 211 6.11 -18.59 -7.42
N SER A 212 6.54 -19.37 -6.42
CA SER A 212 5.67 -19.99 -5.43
C SER A 212 5.69 -19.24 -4.08
N LEU A 213 4.50 -18.99 -3.52
CA LEU A 213 4.31 -18.47 -2.17
C LEU A 213 4.38 -19.57 -1.08
N SER A 214 4.46 -20.83 -1.49
CA SER A 214 4.60 -21.98 -0.58
C SER A 214 6.06 -22.23 -0.22
N ASP A 215 6.93 -22.25 -1.22
CA ASP A 215 8.33 -22.72 -1.12
C ASP A 215 9.33 -21.92 -1.98
N GLY A 216 8.88 -20.88 -2.70
CA GLY A 216 9.74 -20.04 -3.52
C GLY A 216 10.44 -18.89 -2.77
N PRO A 217 11.17 -18.01 -3.50
CA PRO A 217 11.89 -16.86 -2.93
C PRO A 217 11.01 -15.87 -2.15
N TYR A 218 9.70 -15.87 -2.40
CA TYR A 218 8.70 -15.00 -1.78
C TYR A 218 7.70 -15.78 -0.91
N SER A 219 8.10 -16.95 -0.41
CA SER A 219 7.31 -17.78 0.52
C SER A 219 7.12 -17.17 1.92
N HIS A 220 7.71 -16.00 2.17
CA HIS A 220 7.62 -15.30 3.45
C HIS A 220 7.12 -13.87 3.24
N GLY A 221 6.40 -13.37 4.24
CA GLY A 221 5.79 -12.03 4.24
C GLY A 221 4.29 -12.06 4.02
N ASN A 222 3.68 -10.88 4.13
CA ASN A 222 2.24 -10.72 4.20
C ASN A 222 1.45 -11.34 3.03
N LEU A 223 1.95 -11.30 1.79
CA LEU A 223 1.27 -11.97 0.66
C LEU A 223 1.27 -13.50 0.81
N ALA A 224 2.36 -14.09 1.30
CA ALA A 224 2.44 -15.52 1.57
C ALA A 224 1.61 -15.91 2.80
N ASP A 225 1.53 -15.05 3.82
CA ASP A 225 0.64 -15.23 4.97
C ASP A 225 -0.83 -15.20 4.57
N LEU A 226 -1.22 -14.24 3.73
CA LEU A 226 -2.55 -14.16 3.13
C LEU A 226 -2.88 -15.45 2.35
N PHE A 227 -1.96 -15.89 1.49
CA PHE A 227 -2.12 -17.15 0.75
C PHE A 227 -2.32 -18.35 1.69
N ARG A 228 -1.46 -18.54 2.69
CA ARG A 228 -1.58 -19.63 3.67
C ARG A 228 -2.87 -19.56 4.49
N SER A 229 -3.33 -18.35 4.83
CA SER A 229 -4.60 -18.15 5.53
C SER A 229 -5.79 -18.56 4.66
N MET A 230 -5.78 -18.18 3.39
CA MET A 230 -6.82 -18.49 2.42
C MET A 230 -6.83 -19.96 2.03
N GLN A 231 -5.66 -20.58 1.86
CA GLN A 231 -5.53 -22.00 1.52
C GLN A 231 -6.06 -22.89 2.66
N ARG A 232 -5.83 -22.53 3.92
CA ARG A 232 -6.31 -23.30 5.09
C ARG A 232 -7.81 -23.18 5.31
N SER A 233 -8.41 -22.04 4.98
CA SER A 233 -9.84 -21.79 5.18
C SER A 233 -10.43 -21.02 3.99
N PRO A 234 -10.59 -21.69 2.84
CA PRO A 234 -11.03 -21.07 1.60
C PRO A 234 -12.55 -20.93 1.58
N ASP A 235 -13.12 -20.12 2.48
CA ASP A 235 -14.57 -19.92 2.56
C ASP A 235 -15.06 -18.98 1.44
N ARG A 236 -16.15 -19.34 0.78
CA ARG A 236 -16.73 -18.51 -0.30
C ARG A 236 -17.14 -17.15 0.24
N GLY A 237 -16.70 -16.09 -0.43
CA GLY A 237 -16.99 -14.71 -0.06
C GLY A 237 -16.16 -14.17 1.11
N ARG A 238 -15.25 -14.96 1.67
CA ARG A 238 -14.28 -14.48 2.67
C ARG A 238 -13.30 -13.52 2.02
N VAL A 239 -13.15 -12.35 2.60
CA VAL A 239 -12.10 -11.39 2.27
C VAL A 239 -11.23 -11.18 3.49
N GLU A 240 -9.91 -11.23 3.32
CA GLU A 240 -8.95 -10.90 4.37
C GLU A 240 -8.03 -9.80 3.89
N ILE A 241 -7.70 -8.89 4.81
CA ILE A 241 -6.72 -7.83 4.61
C ILE A 241 -5.50 -8.17 5.47
N VAL A 242 -4.31 -8.09 4.87
CA VAL A 242 -3.03 -8.18 5.57
C VAL A 242 -2.34 -6.82 5.50
N ASP A 243 -1.90 -6.36 6.68
CA ASP A 243 -1.30 -5.03 6.86
C ASP A 243 0.05 -4.90 6.12
N PHE A 244 0.56 -3.67 6.08
CA PHE A 244 1.77 -3.32 5.35
C PHE A 244 3.01 -4.04 5.86
N GLN A 245 3.76 -4.58 4.92
CA GLN A 245 5.10 -5.09 5.14
C GLN A 245 6.00 -4.67 3.97
N ARG A 246 7.30 -4.47 4.23
CA ARG A 246 8.29 -4.25 3.16
C ARG A 246 8.28 -5.45 2.21
N HIS A 247 7.96 -5.21 0.94
CA HIS A 247 7.78 -6.27 -0.04
C HIS A 247 8.98 -6.33 -0.99
N ARG A 248 9.81 -7.37 -0.90
CA ARG A 248 11.04 -7.50 -1.70
C ARG A 248 10.76 -7.50 -3.21
N ALA A 249 9.69 -8.13 -3.66
CA ALA A 249 9.34 -8.11 -5.09
C ALA A 249 8.99 -6.70 -5.60
N ARG A 250 8.62 -5.79 -4.69
CA ARG A 250 8.35 -4.38 -4.94
C ARG A 250 9.52 -3.49 -4.51
N ARG A 251 10.74 -4.02 -4.55
CA ARG A 251 11.98 -3.31 -4.18
C ARG A 251 11.95 -2.71 -2.77
N GLY A 252 11.30 -3.41 -1.83
CA GLY A 252 11.26 -3.00 -0.42
C GLY A 252 10.16 -1.99 -0.07
N ILE A 253 9.43 -1.48 -1.06
CA ILE A 253 8.29 -0.58 -0.83
C ILE A 253 7.27 -1.29 0.08
N PRO A 254 6.81 -0.64 1.17
CA PRO A 254 5.75 -1.18 2.02
C PRO A 254 4.47 -1.41 1.22
N THR A 255 3.93 -2.61 1.32
CA THR A 255 2.75 -3.03 0.59
C THR A 255 1.81 -3.77 1.51
N ALA A 256 0.51 -3.50 1.40
CA ALA A 256 -0.57 -4.26 2.03
C ALA A 256 -1.40 -4.95 0.95
N PHE A 257 -2.01 -6.08 1.30
CA PHE A 257 -2.81 -6.87 0.37
C PHE A 257 -4.17 -7.18 0.94
N MET A 258 -5.10 -7.48 0.06
CA MET A 258 -6.32 -8.18 0.40
C MET A 258 -6.53 -9.36 -0.53
N GLY A 259 -7.24 -10.39 -0.09
CA GLY A 259 -7.48 -11.56 -0.92
C GLY A 259 -8.80 -12.24 -0.66
N THR A 260 -9.26 -12.98 -1.67
CA THR A 260 -10.50 -13.77 -1.65
C THR A 260 -10.34 -15.05 -2.51
N PRO A 261 -10.77 -16.21 -2.02
CA PRO A 261 -10.69 -17.46 -2.77
C PRO A 261 -11.67 -17.44 -3.96
N LEU A 262 -11.18 -17.88 -5.12
CA LEU A 262 -11.95 -18.07 -6.33
C LEU A 262 -12.40 -19.53 -6.45
N PHE A 263 -13.66 -19.72 -6.85
CA PHE A 263 -14.28 -21.04 -6.92
C PHE A 263 -14.67 -21.43 -8.34
N SER A 264 -14.51 -22.71 -8.66
CA SER A 264 -15.08 -23.38 -9.83
C SER A 264 -15.79 -24.64 -9.36
N ASP A 265 -17.02 -24.87 -9.83
CA ASP A 265 -17.78 -26.10 -9.53
C ASP A 265 -17.87 -26.40 -8.02
N GLY A 266 -18.05 -25.35 -7.22
CA GLY A 266 -18.15 -25.46 -5.76
C GLY A 266 -16.83 -25.68 -5.01
N ARG A 267 -15.69 -25.77 -5.71
CA ARG A 267 -14.37 -25.97 -5.10
C ARG A 267 -13.47 -24.73 -5.28
N PRO A 268 -12.69 -24.35 -4.27
CA PRO A 268 -11.68 -23.32 -4.43
C PRO A 268 -10.56 -23.84 -5.33
N PHE A 269 -10.08 -23.03 -6.28
CA PHE A 269 -9.01 -23.42 -7.19
C PHE A 269 -7.93 -22.34 -7.37
N ALA A 270 -8.25 -21.09 -7.07
CA ALA A 270 -7.33 -19.97 -7.13
C ALA A 270 -7.63 -18.97 -6.03
N LEU A 271 -6.72 -18.02 -5.82
CA LEU A 271 -6.87 -16.88 -4.94
C LEU A 271 -6.70 -15.61 -5.79
N LEU A 272 -7.67 -14.70 -5.69
CA LEU A 272 -7.53 -13.32 -6.15
C LEU A 272 -6.90 -12.54 -5.00
N ALA A 273 -5.72 -11.96 -5.23
CA ALA A 273 -5.08 -11.03 -4.31
C ALA A 273 -4.94 -9.66 -4.97
N LEU A 274 -5.27 -8.60 -4.23
CA LEU A 274 -5.19 -7.22 -4.68
C LEU A 274 -4.23 -6.45 -3.78
N GLU A 275 -3.36 -5.67 -4.40
CA GLU A 275 -2.52 -4.72 -3.68
C GLU A 275 -3.32 -3.46 -3.35
N LEU A 276 -3.38 -3.09 -2.07
CA LEU A 276 -4.20 -1.98 -1.62
C LEU A 276 -3.79 -0.64 -2.29
N PRO A 277 -4.75 0.27 -2.53
CA PRO A 277 -4.49 1.57 -3.15
C PRO A 277 -3.82 2.52 -2.13
N VAL A 278 -2.51 2.42 -1.96
CA VAL A 278 -1.75 3.19 -0.96
C VAL A 278 -1.92 4.71 -1.16
N ASP A 279 -1.97 5.15 -2.42
CA ASP A 279 -2.18 6.56 -2.77
C ASP A 279 -3.58 7.04 -2.41
N GLU A 280 -4.60 6.16 -2.45
CA GLU A 280 -5.95 6.51 -2.03
C GLU A 280 -6.05 6.63 -0.51
N ILE A 281 -5.41 5.72 0.23
CA ILE A 281 -5.30 5.83 1.69
C ILE A 281 -4.60 7.15 2.05
N ASP A 282 -3.47 7.46 1.40
CA ASP A 282 -2.72 8.69 1.64
C ASP A 282 -3.54 9.94 1.29
N ARG A 283 -4.24 9.93 0.15
CA ARG A 283 -5.15 11.00 -0.26
C ARG A 283 -6.25 11.24 0.77
N VAL A 284 -6.89 10.19 1.28
CA VAL A 284 -7.93 10.33 2.31
C VAL A 284 -7.34 10.92 3.59
N MET A 285 -6.21 10.41 4.07
CA MET A 285 -5.60 10.87 5.32
C MET A 285 -5.11 12.31 5.24
N THR A 286 -4.46 12.69 4.15
CA THR A 286 -3.90 14.03 3.93
C THR A 286 -4.93 15.06 3.49
N GLY A 287 -6.20 14.67 3.24
CA GLY A 287 -7.19 15.57 2.64
C GLY A 287 -6.80 15.99 1.24
N ASP A 288 -6.17 15.09 0.48
CA ASP A 288 -5.52 15.38 -0.80
C ASP A 288 -4.55 16.56 -0.69
N ARG A 289 -3.81 16.62 0.44
CA ARG A 289 -2.85 17.68 0.77
C ARG A 289 -3.47 19.08 0.97
N HIS A 290 -4.77 19.16 1.24
CA HIS A 290 -5.48 20.42 1.49
C HIS A 290 -5.65 20.74 2.98
N TRP A 291 -4.64 20.45 3.82
CA TRP A 291 -4.71 20.59 5.29
C TRP A 291 -5.32 21.92 5.77
N ALA A 292 -4.90 23.06 5.19
CA ALA A 292 -5.43 24.36 5.58
C ALA A 292 -6.93 24.53 5.26
N ARG A 293 -7.38 24.00 4.13
CA ARG A 293 -8.80 24.01 3.72
C ARG A 293 -9.64 23.10 4.60
N ASP A 294 -9.06 21.99 5.04
CA ASP A 294 -9.69 21.00 5.91
C ASP A 294 -9.66 21.41 7.39
N GLY A 295 -9.23 22.64 7.69
CA GLY A 295 -9.25 23.20 9.04
C GLY A 295 -8.08 22.76 9.93
N LEU A 296 -7.02 22.17 9.38
CA LEU A 296 -5.80 21.81 10.11
C LEU A 296 -4.80 22.98 10.22
N GLY A 297 -5.14 24.13 9.64
CA GLY A 297 -4.32 25.34 9.71
C GLY A 297 -2.92 25.16 9.13
N LYS A 298 -1.94 25.82 9.75
CA LYS A 298 -0.55 25.86 9.25
C LYS A 298 0.27 24.62 9.58
N THR A 299 -0.02 23.95 10.69
CA THR A 299 0.84 22.88 11.24
C THR A 299 0.09 21.62 11.63
N GLY A 300 -1.24 21.64 11.65
CA GLY A 300 -2.03 20.46 11.96
C GLY A 300 -1.90 19.41 10.85
N GLU A 301 -1.97 18.15 11.27
CA GLU A 301 -1.99 16.98 10.39
C GLU A 301 -2.82 15.86 11.02
N VAL A 302 -3.24 14.91 10.19
CA VAL A 302 -3.82 13.64 10.62
C VAL A 302 -3.14 12.57 9.78
N TYR A 303 -2.68 11.50 10.43
CA TYR A 303 -2.01 10.39 9.77
C TYR A 303 -2.46 9.06 10.40
N LEU A 304 -2.28 7.98 9.64
CA LEU A 304 -2.65 6.63 10.04
C LEU A 304 -1.42 5.88 10.55
N VAL A 305 -1.56 5.18 11.67
CA VAL A 305 -0.48 4.40 12.29
C VAL A 305 -0.98 2.98 12.56
N GLY A 306 -0.17 1.98 12.25
CA GLY A 306 -0.47 0.59 12.57
C GLY A 306 -0.22 0.25 14.05
N PRO A 307 -0.66 -0.93 14.51
CA PRO A 307 -0.36 -1.42 15.87
C PRO A 307 1.15 -1.57 16.15
N ASP A 308 1.97 -1.64 15.10
CA ASP A 308 3.44 -1.68 15.14
C ASP A 308 4.09 -0.30 15.34
N LEU A 309 3.28 0.74 15.57
CA LEU A 309 3.70 2.15 15.70
C LEU A 309 4.37 2.71 14.44
N ARG A 310 4.12 2.12 13.27
CA ARG A 310 4.63 2.62 11.98
C ARG A 310 3.52 3.29 11.19
N MET A 311 3.90 4.31 10.42
CA MET A 311 2.97 5.06 9.56
C MET A 311 2.40 4.18 8.44
N ARG A 312 1.11 4.40 8.12
CA ARG A 312 0.35 3.84 6.99
C ARG A 312 -0.15 4.91 6.02
N SER A 313 0.14 6.17 6.33
CA SER A 313 -0.01 7.34 5.45
C SER A 313 1.17 8.27 5.67
N ASN A 314 1.42 9.15 4.72
CA ASN A 314 2.49 10.13 4.82
C ASN A 314 2.13 11.22 5.84
N SER A 315 3.15 11.68 6.58
CA SER A 315 3.05 12.89 7.40
C SER A 315 3.06 14.13 6.50
N ARG A 316 2.39 15.20 6.96
CA ARG A 316 2.45 16.51 6.31
C ARG A 316 3.88 17.02 6.19
N SER A 317 4.67 16.89 7.25
CA SER A 317 6.06 17.37 7.28
C SER A 317 6.95 16.63 6.28
N LEU A 318 6.70 15.34 6.05
CA LEU A 318 7.39 14.58 5.01
C LEU A 318 7.08 15.12 3.60
N ILE A 319 5.85 15.60 3.38
CA ILE A 319 5.41 16.12 2.07
C ILE A 319 5.83 17.57 1.85
N GLU A 320 5.57 18.47 2.80
CA GLU A 320 5.83 19.91 2.64
C GLU A 320 7.30 20.27 2.87
N THR A 321 8.00 19.52 3.73
CA THR A 321 9.35 19.86 4.20
C THR A 321 10.24 18.61 4.37
N PRO A 322 10.48 17.83 3.29
CA PRO A 322 11.21 16.55 3.37
C PRO A 322 12.64 16.70 3.92
N GLU A 323 13.31 17.83 3.64
CA GLU A 323 14.68 18.14 4.09
C GLU A 323 14.82 18.20 5.63
N THR A 324 13.75 18.54 6.33
CA THR A 324 13.73 18.69 7.80
C THR A 324 13.01 17.54 8.50
N PHE A 325 12.56 16.54 7.75
CA PHE A 325 11.86 15.38 8.29
C PHE A 325 12.87 14.42 8.92
N VAL A 326 12.64 14.06 10.19
CA VAL A 326 13.49 13.16 10.99
C VAL A 326 12.74 11.85 11.24
#